data_AF-A0A2V5YD91-F1
#
_entry.id   AF-A0A2V5YD91-F1
#
_cell.length_a   1.000
_cell.length_b   1.000
_cell.length_c   1.000
_cell.angle_alpha   90.00
_cell.angle_beta   90.00
_cell.angle_gamma   90.00
#
_symmetry.space_group_name_H-M   'P 1'
#
loop_
_entity.id
_entity.type
_entity.pdbx_description
1 polymer ?
#
loop_
_entity_poly.entity_id
_entity_poly.type
_entity_poly.pdbx_seq_one_letter_code
_entity_poly.pdbx_strand_id
1 'polypeptide(L)'
;MPEEEPVERAREDEREGKSPSTQAGEFVREEMEHIREGEHGARSPQQAIAIGLSKARRAGVKLPPPKRGKKRTKRQAKRDLAKGRKGGRKRTSRTRSRATKAALKREGRRAASKKALSRQAKRASARRSARSRSAAAKKAVRTRRRRR
;
A
#
# COMPACT_ATOMS: atom_id res chain seq x y z
N MET A 1 -6.82 5.79 13.84
CA MET A 1 -5.37 5.78 13.54
C MET A 1 -5.08 4.49 12.79
N PRO A 2 -3.96 4.32 12.05
CA PRO A 2 -3.59 2.98 11.55
C PRO A 2 -3.46 2.02 12.74
N GLU A 3 -3.77 0.75 12.54
CA GLU A 3 -3.52 -0.30 13.53
C GLU A 3 -2.03 -0.40 13.85
N GLU A 4 -1.73 -0.88 15.05
CA GLU A 4 -0.35 -0.90 15.59
C GLU A 4 0.50 -1.95 14.86
N GLU A 5 -0.08 -3.09 14.52
CA GLU A 5 0.60 -4.19 13.84
C GLU A 5 1.33 -3.82 12.53
N PRO A 6 0.70 -3.19 11.51
CA PRO A 6 1.40 -2.83 10.28
C PRO A 6 2.48 -1.77 10.50
N VAL A 7 2.40 -0.97 11.57
CA VAL A 7 3.44 0.00 11.93
C VAL A 7 4.66 -0.72 12.47
N GLU A 8 4.46 -1.73 13.34
CA GLU A 8 5.54 -2.54 13.89
C GLU A 8 6.27 -3.33 12.81
N ARG A 9 5.53 -4.03 11.94
CA ARG A 9 6.11 -4.77 10.82
C ARG A 9 6.88 -3.85 9.87
N ALA A 10 6.36 -2.65 9.60
CA ALA A 10 7.07 -1.67 8.78
C ALA A 10 8.35 -1.13 9.45
N ARG A 11 8.38 -1.01 10.79
CA ARG A 11 9.59 -0.64 11.55
C ARG A 11 10.62 -1.76 11.57
N GLU A 12 10.18 -3.02 11.69
CA GLU A 12 11.04 -4.18 11.53
C GLU A 12 11.69 -4.19 10.14
N ASP A 13 10.90 -3.98 9.10
CA ASP A 13 11.41 -3.85 7.75
C ASP A 13 12.43 -2.71 7.60
N GLU A 14 12.22 -1.58 8.28
CA GLU A 14 13.16 -0.47 8.33
C GLU A 14 14.46 -0.84 9.05
N ARG A 15 14.38 -1.55 10.19
CA ARG A 15 15.55 -2.07 10.93
C ARG A 15 16.36 -3.07 10.12
N GLU A 16 15.70 -3.89 9.30
CA GLU A 16 16.35 -4.78 8.34
C GLU A 16 16.94 -4.05 7.11
N GLY A 17 16.80 -2.73 7.03
CA GLY A 17 17.29 -1.93 5.89
C GLY A 17 16.49 -2.15 4.59
N LYS A 18 15.26 -2.67 4.67
CA LYS A 18 14.41 -2.87 3.49
C LYS A 18 13.93 -1.53 2.93
N SER A 19 13.61 -1.52 1.63
CA SER A 19 13.21 -0.31 0.93
C SER A 19 11.89 0.28 1.45
N PRO A 20 11.63 1.60 1.30
CA PRO A 20 10.36 2.21 1.68
C PRO A 20 9.13 1.61 0.97
N SER A 21 9.31 1.04 -0.23
CA SER A 21 8.25 0.31 -0.93
C SER A 21 7.96 -1.06 -0.34
N THR A 22 8.95 -1.69 0.30
CA THR A 22 8.77 -2.96 1.02
C THR A 22 8.04 -2.70 2.33
N GLN A 23 8.50 -1.73 3.12
CA GLN A 23 7.84 -1.27 4.35
C GLN A 23 6.37 -0.89 4.11
N ALA A 24 6.09 -0.15 3.03
CA ALA A 24 4.72 0.21 2.66
C ALA A 24 3.86 -1.00 2.23
N GLY A 25 4.50 -2.11 1.88
CA GLY A 25 3.85 -3.38 1.54
C GLY A 25 3.06 -3.96 2.69
N GLU A 26 3.52 -3.80 3.93
CA GLU A 26 2.82 -4.25 5.14
C GLU A 26 1.45 -3.61 5.29
N PHE A 27 1.34 -2.31 5.04
CA PHE A 27 0.05 -1.59 5.04
C PHE A 27 -0.87 -2.00 3.88
N VAL A 28 -0.30 -2.38 2.75
CA VAL A 28 -1.09 -2.87 1.60
C VAL A 28 -1.58 -4.29 1.86
N ARG A 29 -0.78 -5.12 2.52
CA ARG A 29 -1.15 -6.47 2.94
C ARG A 29 -2.31 -6.42 3.92
N GLU A 30 -2.18 -5.61 4.97
CA GLU A 30 -3.22 -5.39 5.98
C GLU A 30 -4.54 -4.94 5.33
N GLU A 31 -4.48 -3.95 4.44
CA GLU A 31 -5.68 -3.46 3.73
C GLU A 31 -6.37 -4.56 2.90
N MET A 32 -5.61 -5.53 2.37
CA MET A 32 -6.18 -6.67 1.66
C MET A 32 -6.79 -7.68 2.62
N GLU A 33 -6.22 -7.86 3.81
CA GLU A 33 -6.74 -8.73 4.89
C GLU A 33 -8.07 -8.16 5.41
N HIS A 34 -8.14 -6.87 5.74
CA HIS A 34 -9.40 -6.17 6.11
C HIS A 34 -10.51 -6.37 5.07
N ILE A 35 -10.18 -6.31 3.78
CA ILE A 35 -11.17 -6.52 2.71
C ILE A 35 -11.62 -7.98 2.64
N ARG A 36 -10.74 -8.95 2.89
CA ARG A 36 -11.09 -10.38 2.89
C ARG A 36 -11.95 -10.74 4.09
N GLU A 37 -11.58 -10.25 5.26
CA GLU A 37 -12.31 -10.42 6.53
C GLU A 37 -13.66 -9.71 6.51
N GLY A 38 -13.79 -8.67 5.69
CA GLY A 38 -15.06 -8.01 5.42
C GLY A 38 -15.33 -6.76 6.25
N GLU A 39 -14.29 -6.20 6.85
CA GLU A 39 -14.32 -4.89 7.51
C GLU A 39 -14.90 -3.79 6.61
N HIS A 40 -14.48 -3.81 5.35
CA HIS A 40 -14.92 -2.94 4.27
C HIS A 40 -14.57 -3.54 2.90
N GLY A 41 -15.14 -3.01 1.81
CA GLY A 41 -14.80 -3.40 0.45
C GLY A 41 -13.88 -2.42 -0.27
N ALA A 42 -13.59 -2.70 -1.53
CA ALA A 42 -12.98 -1.77 -2.47
C ALA A 42 -13.49 -2.04 -3.89
N ARG A 43 -13.70 -0.98 -4.68
CA ARG A 43 -14.17 -1.11 -6.07
C ARG A 43 -13.13 -1.70 -7.02
N SER A 44 -11.85 -1.70 -6.62
CA SER A 44 -10.76 -2.24 -7.42
C SER A 44 -9.51 -2.57 -6.59
N PRO A 45 -8.65 -3.50 -7.04
CA PRO A 45 -7.37 -3.78 -6.39
C PRO A 45 -6.49 -2.53 -6.28
N GLN A 46 -6.52 -1.65 -7.28
CA GLN A 46 -5.74 -0.40 -7.28
C GLN A 46 -6.22 0.57 -6.21
N GLN A 47 -7.52 0.58 -5.88
CA GLN A 47 -8.04 1.40 -4.78
C GLN A 47 -7.55 0.87 -3.43
N ALA A 48 -7.64 -0.44 -3.19
CA ALA A 48 -7.13 -1.06 -1.97
C ALA A 48 -5.64 -0.76 -1.78
N ILE A 49 -4.81 -1.00 -2.82
CA ILE A 49 -3.39 -0.63 -2.80
C ILE A 49 -3.22 0.87 -2.48
N ALA A 50 -4.01 1.75 -3.09
CA ALA A 50 -3.91 3.19 -2.84
C ALA A 50 -4.26 3.58 -1.39
N ILE A 51 -5.26 2.93 -0.77
CA ILE A 51 -5.61 3.16 0.64
C ILE A 51 -4.44 2.74 1.53
N GLY A 52 -3.92 1.51 1.35
CA GLY A 52 -2.74 1.02 2.07
C GLY A 52 -1.51 1.93 1.93
N LEU A 53 -1.18 2.37 0.71
CA LEU A 53 -0.06 3.31 0.49
C LEU A 53 -0.29 4.70 1.10
N SER A 54 -1.54 5.14 1.25
CA SER A 54 -1.87 6.39 1.97
C SER A 54 -1.77 6.21 3.48
N LYS A 55 -2.17 5.04 4.03
CA LYS A 55 -1.96 4.67 5.44
C LYS A 55 -0.46 4.66 5.77
N ALA A 56 0.35 3.99 4.96
CA ALA A 56 1.81 3.91 5.13
C ALA A 56 2.49 5.28 5.24
N ARG A 57 2.19 6.20 4.30
CA ARG A 57 2.76 7.56 4.33
C ARG A 57 2.37 8.34 5.58
N ARG A 58 1.13 8.16 6.06
CA ARG A 58 0.66 8.82 7.28
C ARG A 58 1.26 8.21 8.54
N ALA A 59 1.61 6.93 8.51
CA ALA A 59 2.31 6.24 9.58
C ALA A 59 3.80 6.57 9.66
N GLY A 60 4.35 7.31 8.67
CA GLY A 60 5.73 7.78 8.69
C GLY A 60 6.65 7.09 7.68
N VAL A 61 6.17 6.09 6.94
CA VAL A 61 6.97 5.44 5.89
C VAL A 61 7.40 6.48 4.84
N LYS A 62 8.70 6.56 4.57
CA LYS A 62 9.33 7.53 3.66
C LYS A 62 9.10 7.19 2.17
N LEU A 63 7.87 6.83 1.81
CA LEU A 63 7.48 6.45 0.46
C LEU A 63 7.24 7.69 -0.42
N PRO A 64 8.08 7.95 -1.44
CA PRO A 64 7.91 9.13 -2.28
C PRO A 64 6.57 9.11 -3.06
N PRO A 65 6.07 10.29 -3.46
CA PRO A 65 4.95 10.37 -4.39
C PRO A 65 5.26 9.66 -5.70
N PRO A 66 4.24 9.09 -6.38
CA PRO A 66 4.46 8.42 -7.65
C PRO A 66 4.95 9.42 -8.72
N LYS A 67 5.95 9.02 -9.52
CA LYS A 67 6.50 9.86 -10.60
C LYS A 67 5.47 10.15 -11.69
N ARG A 68 4.61 9.16 -11.99
CA ARG A 68 3.57 9.23 -13.03
C ARG A 68 2.17 9.15 -12.40
N GLY A 69 1.18 9.68 -13.10
CA GLY A 69 -0.23 9.63 -12.71
C GLY A 69 -0.87 11.00 -12.46
N LYS A 70 -2.14 10.98 -12.06
CA LYS A 70 -2.99 12.18 -11.93
C LYS A 70 -2.38 13.19 -10.94
N LYS A 71 -2.46 14.49 -11.26
CA LYS A 71 -1.99 15.60 -10.39
C LYS A 71 -2.58 15.51 -8.99
N ARG A 72 -3.87 15.18 -8.89
CA ARG A 72 -4.58 14.97 -7.61
C ARG A 72 -3.93 13.88 -6.75
N THR A 73 -3.58 12.74 -7.34
CA THR A 73 -2.94 11.63 -6.62
C THR A 73 -1.54 12.02 -6.12
N LYS A 74 -0.75 12.71 -6.95
CA LYS A 74 0.58 13.22 -6.55
C LYS A 74 0.46 14.21 -5.39
N ARG A 75 -0.47 15.16 -5.46
CA ARG A 75 -0.75 16.13 -4.40
C ARG A 75 -1.18 15.45 -3.11
N GLN A 76 -2.06 14.45 -3.21
CA GLN A 76 -2.52 13.68 -2.04
C GLN A 76 -1.37 12.91 -1.38
N ALA A 77 -0.52 12.24 -2.15
CA ALA A 77 0.65 11.53 -1.64
C ALA A 77 1.64 12.48 -0.92
N LYS A 78 1.91 13.67 -1.50
CA LYS A 78 2.72 14.71 -0.83
C LYS A 78 2.09 15.14 0.50
N ARG A 79 0.76 15.35 0.52
CA ARG A 79 0.03 15.73 1.73
C ARG A 79 0.09 14.64 2.81
N ASP A 80 -0.09 13.39 2.43
CA ASP A 80 -0.03 12.26 3.37
C ASP A 80 1.37 12.11 3.96
N LEU A 81 2.43 12.25 3.15
CA LEU A 81 3.82 12.26 3.61
C LEU A 81 4.08 13.41 4.59
N ALA A 82 3.64 14.63 4.25
CA ALA A 82 3.78 15.79 5.13
C ALA A 82 3.04 15.61 6.47
N LYS A 83 1.88 14.93 6.46
CA LYS A 83 1.14 14.61 7.69
C LYS A 83 1.86 13.59 8.56
N GLY A 84 2.45 12.56 7.96
CA GLY A 84 3.26 11.58 8.68
C GLY A 84 4.44 12.23 9.40
N ARG A 85 5.13 13.16 8.74
CA ARG A 85 6.25 13.93 9.34
C ARG A 85 5.83 14.81 10.52
N LYS A 86 4.62 15.38 10.49
CA LYS A 86 4.13 16.31 11.53
C LYS A 86 3.51 15.59 12.76
N GLY A 87 3.64 14.26 12.87
CA GLY A 87 3.23 13.52 14.06
C GLY A 87 1.73 13.59 14.39
N GLY A 88 0.86 13.81 13.40
CA GLY A 88 -0.59 13.65 13.60
C GLY A 88 -1.29 14.63 14.55
N ARG A 89 -0.74 15.83 14.81
CA ARG A 89 -1.32 16.84 15.73
C ARG A 89 -2.82 17.14 15.55
N LYS A 90 -3.40 16.92 14.35
CA LYS A 90 -4.83 17.10 14.08
C LYS A 90 -5.54 15.77 13.83
N ARG A 91 -6.38 15.37 14.79
CA ARG A 91 -7.22 14.15 14.68
C ARG A 91 -8.22 14.28 13.52
N THR A 92 -8.45 13.19 12.81
CA THR A 92 -9.54 13.11 11.83
C THR A 92 -10.88 13.12 12.56
N SER A 93 -11.83 13.91 12.07
CA SER A 93 -13.20 13.91 12.59
C SER A 93 -13.78 12.49 12.60
N ARG A 94 -14.36 12.10 13.74
CA ARG A 94 -15.03 10.80 13.94
C ARG A 94 -16.15 10.60 12.93
N THR A 95 -16.98 11.63 12.70
CA THR A 95 -18.07 11.61 11.72
C THR A 95 -17.56 11.33 10.31
N ARG A 96 -16.48 11.99 9.89
CA ARG A 96 -15.87 11.75 8.57
C ARG A 96 -15.31 10.33 8.45
N SER A 97 -14.69 9.82 9.51
CA SER A 97 -14.17 8.45 9.53
C SER A 97 -15.28 7.43 9.36
N ARG A 98 -16.37 7.57 10.13
CA ARG A 98 -17.55 6.70 10.05
C ARG A 98 -18.20 6.75 8.67
N ALA A 99 -18.41 7.93 8.11
CA ALA A 99 -18.98 8.10 6.78
C ALA A 99 -18.12 7.41 5.70
N THR A 100 -16.79 7.54 5.79
CA THR A 100 -15.88 6.88 4.85
C THR A 100 -15.91 5.36 4.99
N LYS A 101 -15.91 4.83 6.23
CA LYS A 101 -16.02 3.38 6.47
C LYS A 101 -17.36 2.84 5.96
N ALA A 102 -18.47 3.54 6.21
CA ALA A 102 -19.80 3.17 5.72
C ALA A 102 -19.87 3.13 4.19
N ALA A 103 -19.25 4.10 3.50
CA ALA A 103 -19.18 4.10 2.04
C ALA A 103 -18.37 2.90 1.52
N LEU A 104 -17.21 2.61 2.12
CA LEU A 104 -16.39 1.46 1.72
C LEU A 104 -17.07 0.12 2.00
N LYS A 105 -17.90 0.01 3.05
CA LYS A 105 -18.68 -1.21 3.34
C LYS A 105 -19.69 -1.57 2.25
N ARG A 106 -20.14 -0.61 1.44
CA ARG A 106 -21.03 -0.84 0.30
C ARG A 106 -20.29 -1.40 -0.93
N GLU A 107 -18.96 -1.31 -0.95
CA GLU A 107 -18.14 -1.84 -2.04
C GLU A 107 -17.97 -3.36 -1.91
N GLY A 108 -17.69 -4.04 -3.02
CA GLY A 108 -17.45 -5.48 -3.03
C GLY A 108 -16.08 -5.89 -2.47
N ARG A 109 -15.95 -7.15 -2.04
CA ARG A 109 -14.68 -7.74 -1.55
C ARG A 109 -13.78 -8.31 -2.64
N ARG A 110 -14.29 -8.42 -3.88
CA ARG A 110 -13.59 -9.03 -5.04
C ARG A 110 -12.24 -8.37 -5.35
N ALA A 111 -12.04 -7.11 -4.94
CA ALA A 111 -10.78 -6.39 -5.12
C ALA A 111 -9.58 -7.06 -4.43
N ALA A 112 -9.78 -7.76 -3.31
CA ALA A 112 -8.71 -8.47 -2.60
C ALA A 112 -8.57 -9.95 -2.99
N SER A 113 -9.33 -10.41 -3.99
CA SER A 113 -9.29 -11.79 -4.47
C SER A 113 -7.96 -12.11 -5.17
N LYS A 114 -7.51 -13.37 -5.04
CA LYS A 114 -6.30 -13.88 -5.70
C LYS A 114 -6.31 -13.63 -7.21
N LYS A 115 -7.47 -13.83 -7.86
CA LYS A 115 -7.65 -13.60 -9.30
C LYS A 115 -7.49 -12.13 -9.67
N ALA A 116 -8.06 -11.21 -8.89
CA ALA A 116 -7.97 -9.77 -9.16
C ALA A 116 -6.54 -9.24 -8.96
N LEU A 117 -5.86 -9.69 -7.90
CA LEU A 117 -4.46 -9.34 -7.64
C LEU A 117 -3.52 -9.91 -8.71
N SER A 118 -3.71 -11.16 -9.12
CA SER A 118 -2.93 -11.77 -10.21
C SER A 118 -3.07 -10.97 -11.51
N ARG A 119 -4.28 -10.56 -11.88
CA ARG A 119 -4.53 -9.71 -13.07
C ARG A 119 -3.83 -8.36 -12.95
N GLN A 120 -3.87 -7.71 -11.78
CA GLN A 120 -3.19 -6.45 -11.55
C GLN A 120 -1.66 -6.60 -11.67
N ALA A 121 -1.08 -7.66 -11.10
CA ALA A 121 0.35 -7.93 -11.17
C ALA A 121 0.81 -8.21 -12.60
N LYS A 122 0.07 -9.04 -13.35
CA LYS A 122 0.33 -9.30 -14.78
C LYS A 122 0.32 -8.02 -15.60
N ARG A 123 -0.70 -7.17 -15.42
CA ARG A 123 -0.79 -5.85 -16.09
C ARG A 123 0.37 -4.92 -15.73
N ALA A 124 0.80 -4.90 -14.47
CA ALA A 124 1.93 -4.09 -14.04
C ALA A 124 3.27 -4.59 -14.66
N SER A 125 3.48 -5.90 -14.71
CA SER A 125 4.65 -6.53 -15.31
C SER A 125 4.73 -6.33 -16.83
N ALA A 126 3.59 -6.34 -17.52
CA ALA A 126 3.52 -6.10 -18.96
C ALA A 126 4.05 -4.70 -19.36
N ARG A 127 3.89 -3.70 -18.48
CA ARG A 127 4.38 -2.33 -18.69
C ARG A 127 5.89 -2.16 -18.48
N ARG A 128 6.59 -3.16 -17.94
CA ARG A 128 8.04 -3.11 -17.71
C ARG A 128 8.77 -3.53 -19.00
N SER A 129 9.91 -2.90 -19.27
CA SER A 129 10.78 -3.31 -20.38
C SER A 129 11.33 -4.72 -20.16
N ALA A 130 11.71 -5.40 -21.26
CA ALA A 130 12.29 -6.74 -21.20
C ALA A 130 13.54 -6.78 -20.29
N ARG A 131 14.42 -5.78 -20.40
CA ARG A 131 15.59 -5.60 -19.53
C ARG A 131 15.22 -5.52 -18.05
N SER A 132 14.19 -4.74 -17.70
CA SER A 132 13.72 -4.61 -16.31
C SER A 132 13.17 -5.94 -15.76
N ARG A 133 12.42 -6.70 -16.58
CA ARG A 133 11.93 -8.03 -16.21
C ARG A 133 13.07 -9.02 -15.99
N SER A 134 14.05 -9.05 -16.90
CA SER A 134 15.25 -9.91 -16.78
C SER A 134 16.05 -9.59 -15.52
N ALA A 135 16.31 -8.30 -15.25
CA ALA A 135 17.04 -7.88 -14.04
C ALA A 135 16.31 -8.29 -12.75
N ALA A 136 14.98 -8.16 -12.70
CA ALA A 136 14.19 -8.58 -11.56
C ALA A 136 14.27 -10.11 -11.35
N ALA A 137 14.20 -10.91 -12.42
CA ALA A 137 14.34 -12.36 -12.34
C ALA A 137 15.74 -12.77 -11.84
N LYS A 138 16.81 -12.18 -12.40
CA LYS A 138 18.19 -12.41 -11.93
C LYS A 138 18.37 -12.05 -10.46
N LYS A 139 17.80 -10.92 -10.02
CA LYS A 139 17.80 -10.51 -8.61
C LYS A 139 17.07 -11.54 -7.73
N ALA A 140 15.90 -11.99 -8.15
CA ALA A 140 15.11 -12.97 -7.39
C ALA A 140 15.86 -14.29 -7.20
N VAL A 141 16.56 -14.78 -8.23
CA VAL A 141 17.41 -15.99 -8.12
C VAL A 141 18.55 -15.78 -7.11
N ARG A 142 19.24 -14.63 -7.17
CA ARG A 142 20.32 -14.30 -6.22
C ARG A 142 19.83 -14.23 -4.77
N THR A 143 18.67 -13.62 -4.54
CA THR A 143 18.10 -13.52 -3.18
C THR A 143 17.52 -14.83 -2.68
N ARG A 144 16.98 -15.68 -3.58
CA ARG A 144 16.46 -17.01 -3.22
C ARG A 144 17.58 -17.97 -2.80
N ARG A 145 18.75 -17.88 -3.45
CA ARG A 145 19.94 -18.67 -3.07
C ARG A 145 20.55 -18.30 -1.72
N ARG A 146 20.22 -17.12 -1.18
CA ARG A 146 20.78 -16.59 0.09
C ARG A 146 19.88 -16.86 1.31
N ARG A 147 18.68 -17.39 1.10
CA ARG A 147 17.67 -17.74 2.13
C ARG A 147 17.48 -19.25 2.29
N ARG A 148 18.26 -20.05 1.56
CA ARG A 148 18.55 -21.45 1.86
C ARG A 148 19.95 -21.47 2.45
#